data_AF-A0A5C7XPH2-F1
#
_entry.id   AF-A0A5C7XPH2-F1
#
_cell.length_a   1.000
_cell.length_b   1.000
_cell.length_c   1.000
_cell.angle_alpha   90.00
_cell.angle_beta   90.00
_cell.angle_gamma   90.00
#
_symmetry.space_group_name_H-M   'P 1'
#
loop_
_entity.id
_entity.type
_entity.pdbx_description
1 polymer ?
#
loop_
_entity_poly.entity_id
_entity_poly.type
_entity_poly.pdbx_seq_one_letter_code
_entity_poly.pdbx_strand_id
1 'polypeptide(L)'
;MGTAAWVCFECRTAVRRDTQYDGDVPCPNCGRLCAYLGYKIPVPPKRKSREWLRLRTQLSAEKAARELDAYLVRDREKTALRQEIARLIAKGPNPGRASTIRRLQRRLAWLES
;
A
#
# COMPACT_ATOMS: atom_id res chain seq x y z
N MET A 1 -1.80 -17.18 18.43
CA MET A 1 -1.64 -16.96 16.98
C MET A 1 -3.02 -16.82 16.35
N GLY A 2 -3.22 -15.82 15.49
CA GLY A 2 -4.51 -15.53 14.88
C GLY A 2 -4.60 -16.08 13.46
N THR A 3 -5.80 -16.38 12.99
CA THR A 3 -6.02 -16.73 11.57
C THR A 3 -6.67 -15.58 10.82
N ALA A 4 -6.15 -15.26 9.64
CA ALA A 4 -6.76 -14.31 8.72
C ALA A 4 -7.61 -15.03 7.67
N ALA A 5 -8.65 -14.35 7.19
CA ALA A 5 -9.42 -14.77 6.04
C ALA A 5 -8.78 -14.30 4.74
N TRP A 6 -8.82 -15.19 3.75
CA TRP A 6 -8.50 -14.94 2.36
C TRP A 6 -9.72 -15.33 1.54
N VAL A 7 -10.14 -14.50 0.59
CA VAL A 7 -11.40 -14.70 -0.12
C VAL A 7 -11.21 -14.73 -1.63
N CYS A 8 -11.85 -15.70 -2.28
CA CYS A 8 -12.03 -15.70 -3.72
C CYS A 8 -13.40 -15.10 -4.04
N PHE A 9 -13.42 -13.92 -4.67
CA PHE A 9 -14.67 -13.24 -5.03
C PHE A 9 -15.47 -13.97 -6.12
N GLU A 10 -14.79 -14.71 -6.99
CA GLU A 10 -15.39 -15.44 -8.11
C GLU A 10 -16.13 -16.69 -7.61
N CYS A 11 -15.46 -17.48 -6.77
CA CYS A 11 -16.07 -18.69 -6.19
C CYS A 11 -16.89 -18.41 -4.92
N ARG A 12 -16.80 -17.19 -4.36
CA ARG A 12 -17.42 -16.79 -3.09
C ARG A 12 -17.08 -17.75 -1.95
N THR A 13 -15.80 -18.05 -1.83
CA THR A 13 -15.25 -18.98 -0.84
C THR A 13 -14.12 -18.34 -0.05
N ALA A 14 -13.98 -18.74 1.21
CA ALA A 14 -12.91 -18.28 2.08
C ALA A 14 -11.96 -19.40 2.45
N VAL A 15 -10.69 -19.05 2.55
CA VAL A 15 -9.59 -19.87 3.06
C VAL A 15 -9.03 -19.17 4.29
N ARG A 16 -8.73 -19.92 5.35
CA ARG A 16 -8.09 -19.38 6.56
C ARG A 16 -6.62 -19.77 6.57
N ARG A 17 -5.75 -18.82 6.89
CA ARG A 17 -4.30 -19.01 7.07
C ARG A 17 -3.85 -18.26 8.31
N ASP A 18 -2.68 -18.60 8.83
CA ASP A 18 -2.07 -17.81 9.90
C ASP A 18 -1.91 -16.36 9.43
N THR A 19 -2.12 -15.40 10.34
CA THR A 19 -1.83 -13.99 10.11
C THR A 19 -0.39 -13.70 9.68
N GLN A 20 0.57 -14.57 10.01
CA GLN A 20 1.97 -14.45 9.62
C GLN A 20 2.27 -15.03 8.23
N TYR A 21 1.30 -15.66 7.57
CA TYR A 21 1.50 -16.21 6.24
C TYR A 21 1.67 -15.08 5.21
N ASP A 22 2.82 -15.05 4.54
CA ASP A 22 3.24 -14.01 3.58
C ASP A 22 3.14 -14.47 2.11
N GLY A 23 2.75 -15.72 1.87
CA GLY A 23 2.63 -16.29 0.54
C GLY A 23 1.31 -16.01 -0.17
N ASP A 24 1.27 -16.39 -1.43
CA ASP A 24 0.07 -16.40 -2.26
C ASP A 24 -0.91 -17.50 -1.83
N VAL A 25 -2.19 -17.17 -1.69
CA VAL A 25 -3.24 -18.13 -1.30
C VAL A 25 -4.13 -18.45 -2.51
N PRO A 26 -3.91 -19.57 -3.21
CA PRO A 26 -4.77 -19.98 -4.32
C PRO A 26 -6.14 -20.46 -3.83
N CYS A 27 -7.18 -20.19 -4.61
CA CYS A 27 -8.53 -20.67 -4.36
C CYS A 27 -8.60 -22.19 -4.60
N PRO A 28 -9.15 -22.99 -3.67
CA PRO A 28 -9.25 -24.44 -3.83
C PRO A 28 -10.22 -24.87 -4.95
N ASN A 29 -11.08 -23.96 -5.43
CA ASN A 29 -12.07 -24.29 -6.46
C ASN A 29 -11.64 -23.90 -7.88
N CYS A 30 -10.92 -22.79 -8.04
CA CYS A 30 -10.59 -22.24 -9.36
C CYS A 30 -9.10 -21.90 -9.55
N GLY A 31 -8.27 -22.11 -8.53
CA GLY A 31 -6.83 -21.83 -8.56
C GLY A 31 -6.45 -20.35 -8.52
N ARG A 32 -7.38 -19.41 -8.76
CA ARG A 32 -7.11 -17.96 -8.73
C ARG A 32 -6.65 -17.50 -7.34
N LEU A 33 -5.78 -16.49 -7.30
CA LEU A 33 -5.33 -15.88 -6.06
C LEU A 33 -6.49 -15.28 -5.26
N CYS A 34 -6.51 -15.57 -3.96
CA CYS A 34 -7.47 -15.01 -3.02
C CYS A 34 -7.01 -13.62 -2.57
N ALA A 35 -7.97 -12.74 -2.28
CA ALA A 35 -7.70 -11.45 -1.68
C ALA A 35 -7.59 -11.58 -0.15
N TYR A 36 -6.57 -10.98 0.45
CA TYR A 36 -6.44 -10.89 1.90
C TYR A 36 -7.55 -10.01 2.48
N LEU A 37 -8.27 -10.53 3.47
CA LEU A 37 -9.34 -9.85 4.17
C LEU A 37 -8.95 -9.50 5.63
N GLY A 38 -8.01 -10.25 6.20
CA GLY A 38 -7.61 -10.12 7.60
C GLY A 38 -8.55 -10.86 8.56
N TYR A 39 -8.45 -10.53 9.85
CA TYR A 39 -9.17 -11.23 10.92
C TYR A 39 -10.45 -10.51 11.39
N LYS A 40 -10.57 -9.20 11.13
CA LYS A 40 -11.67 -8.37 11.63
C LYS A 40 -12.90 -8.34 10.73
N ILE A 41 -12.72 -8.50 9.43
CA ILE A 41 -13.83 -8.37 8.48
C ILE A 41 -14.52 -9.74 8.33
N PRO A 42 -15.82 -9.84 8.66
CA PRO A 42 -16.55 -11.09 8.53
C PRO A 42 -16.72 -11.47 7.06
N VAL A 43 -16.60 -12.76 6.75
CA VAL A 43 -16.84 -13.27 5.40
C VAL A 43 -18.35 -13.41 5.18
N PRO A 44 -18.92 -12.79 4.13
CA PRO A 44 -20.33 -12.95 3.82
C PRO A 44 -20.72 -14.39 3.45
N PRO A 45 -21.92 -14.86 3.80
CA PRO A 45 -22.44 -16.14 3.32
C PRO A 45 -22.43 -16.24 1.79
N LYS A 46 -22.04 -17.39 1.24
CA LYS A 46 -21.89 -17.61 -0.22
C LYS A 46 -23.11 -17.19 -1.06
N ARG A 47 -24.32 -17.40 -0.53
CA ARG A 47 -25.59 -17.09 -1.20
C ARG A 47 -25.84 -15.58 -1.37
N LYS A 48 -25.20 -14.74 -0.56
CA LYS A 48 -25.44 -13.29 -0.53
C LYS A 48 -24.56 -12.54 -1.52
N SER A 49 -24.83 -12.69 -2.82
CA SER A 49 -24.04 -12.07 -3.90
C SER A 49 -23.84 -10.56 -3.75
N ARG A 50 -24.86 -9.82 -3.29
CA ARG A 50 -24.76 -8.37 -3.05
C ARG A 50 -23.76 -8.01 -1.96
N GLU A 51 -23.67 -8.79 -0.88
CA GLU A 51 -22.70 -8.56 0.19
C GLU A 51 -21.27 -8.85 -0.29
N TRP A 52 -21.08 -9.89 -1.10
CA TRP A 52 -19.81 -10.19 -1.75
C TRP A 52 -19.34 -9.08 -2.69
N LEU A 53 -20.25 -8.53 -3.49
CA LEU A 53 -19.96 -7.40 -4.37
C LEU A 53 -19.60 -6.16 -3.55
N ARG A 54 -20.36 -5.84 -2.51
CA ARG A 54 -20.06 -4.72 -1.60
C ARG A 54 -18.68 -4.86 -0.98
N LEU A 55 -18.32 -6.07 -0.52
CA LEU A 55 -17.00 -6.33 0.04
C LEU A 55 -15.89 -6.13 -0.99
N ARG A 56 -16.07 -6.61 -2.23
CA ARG A 56 -15.11 -6.40 -3.32
C ARG A 56 -14.89 -4.92 -3.61
N THR A 57 -15.97 -4.15 -3.69
CA THR A 57 -15.90 -2.70 -3.92
C THR A 57 -15.23 -1.99 -2.77
N GLN A 58 -15.57 -2.33 -1.52
CA GLN A 58 -14.94 -1.75 -0.34
C GLN A 58 -13.42 -1.99 -0.33
N LEU A 59 -12.97 -3.24 -0.48
CA LEU A 59 -11.53 -3.54 -0.48
C LEU A 59 -10.78 -2.85 -1.62
N SER A 60 -11.42 -2.75 -2.79
CA SER A 60 -10.83 -2.07 -3.95
C SER A 60 -10.68 -0.56 -3.69
N ALA A 61 -11.71 0.07 -3.10
CA ALA A 61 -11.67 1.48 -2.72
C ALA A 61 -10.63 1.75 -1.62
N GLU A 62 -10.56 0.92 -0.59
CA GLU A 62 -9.56 1.03 0.48
C GLU A 62 -8.13 0.81 -0.04
N LYS A 63 -7.94 -0.07 -1.03
CA LYS A 63 -6.64 -0.24 -1.69
C LYS A 63 -6.25 1.01 -2.48
N ALA A 64 -7.15 1.52 -3.31
CA ALA A 64 -6.91 2.74 -4.10
C ALA A 64 -6.64 3.95 -3.21
N ALA A 65 -7.38 4.12 -2.11
CA ALA A 65 -7.15 5.19 -1.14
C ALA A 65 -5.76 5.10 -0.50
N ARG A 66 -5.33 3.90 -0.07
CA ARG A 66 -3.99 3.69 0.49
C ARG A 66 -2.87 3.97 -0.52
N GLU A 67 -3.05 3.58 -1.77
CA GLU A 67 -2.10 3.87 -2.85
C GLU A 67 -2.01 5.37 -3.12
N LEU A 68 -3.15 6.07 -3.14
CA LEU A 68 -3.20 7.52 -3.28
C LEU A 68 -2.53 8.23 -2.09
N ASP A 69 -2.83 7.83 -0.86
CA ASP A 69 -2.22 8.40 0.34
C ASP A 69 -0.69 8.21 0.32
N ALA A 70 -0.23 7.00 -0.01
CA ALA A 70 1.20 6.70 -0.13
C ALA A 70 1.86 7.56 -1.22
N TYR A 71 1.18 7.76 -2.35
CA TYR A 71 1.62 8.65 -3.42
C TYR A 71 1.74 10.10 -2.92
N LEU A 72 0.69 10.63 -2.28
CA LEU A 72 0.66 12.01 -1.77
C LEU A 72 1.73 12.25 -0.70
N VAL A 73 1.97 11.29 0.18
CA VAL A 73 3.04 11.38 1.20
C VAL A 73 4.41 11.48 0.52
N ARG A 74 4.69 10.63 -0.47
CA ARG A 74 5.95 10.67 -1.24
C ARG A 74 6.11 11.98 -2.01
N ASP A 75 5.05 12.47 -2.64
CA ASP A 75 5.08 13.71 -3.40
C ASP A 75 5.34 14.95 -2.52
N ARG A 76 4.73 14.99 -1.34
CA ARG A 76 5.02 16.02 -0.32
C ARG A 76 6.48 15.99 0.12
N GLU A 77 7.04 14.79 0.34
CA GLU A 77 8.45 14.64 0.72
C GLU A 77 9.38 15.14 -0.39
N LYS A 78 9.11 14.79 -1.65
CA LYS A 78 9.87 15.30 -2.81
C LYS A 78 9.81 16.83 -2.87
N THR A 79 8.62 17.40 -2.73
CA THR A 79 8.42 18.85 -2.76
C THR A 79 9.17 19.55 -1.64
N ALA A 80 9.11 19.02 -0.41
CA ALA A 80 9.85 19.56 0.73
C ALA A 80 11.37 19.52 0.51
N LEU A 81 11.90 18.42 -0.03
CA LEU A 81 13.33 18.30 -0.36
C LEU A 81 13.75 19.32 -1.42
N ARG A 82 12.96 19.49 -2.49
CA ARG A 82 13.23 20.49 -3.55
C ARG A 82 13.27 21.90 -2.99
N GLN A 83 12.30 22.27 -2.15
CA GLN A 83 12.25 23.57 -1.50
C GLN A 83 13.45 23.82 -0.57
N GLU A 84 13.84 22.84 0.23
CA GLU A 84 14.97 22.99 1.14
C GLU A 84 16.31 23.10 0.38
N ILE A 85 16.49 22.33 -0.70
CA ILE A 85 17.66 22.47 -1.59
C ILE A 85 17.71 23.89 -2.17
N ALA A 86 16.60 24.39 -2.72
CA ALA A 86 16.52 25.74 -3.29
C ALA A 86 16.83 26.82 -2.24
N ARG A 87 16.31 26.66 -1.02
CA ARG A 87 16.58 27.55 0.12
C ARG A 87 18.06 27.58 0.50
N LEU A 88 18.73 26.42 0.52
CA LEU A 88 20.15 26.33 0.85
C LEU A 88 21.04 26.93 -0.24
N ILE A 89 20.67 26.76 -1.52
CA ILE A 89 21.35 27.37 -2.67
C ILE A 89 21.25 28.90 -2.59
N ALA A 90 20.06 29.44 -2.30
CA ALA A 90 19.83 30.89 -2.21
C ALA A 90 20.68 31.60 -1.14
N LYS A 91 21.13 30.90 -0.09
CA LYS A 91 21.99 31.44 0.97
C LYS A 91 23.47 31.59 0.56
N GLY A 92 23.84 31.28 -0.69
CA GLY A 92 25.22 31.43 -1.22
C GLY A 92 26.16 30.26 -0.88
N PRO A 93 27.45 30.31 -1.23
CA PRO A 93 28.38 29.20 -1.02
C PRO A 93 28.82 29.03 0.44
N ASN A 94 28.75 27.81 0.96
CA ASN A 94 29.31 27.40 2.25
C ASN A 94 29.62 25.88 2.21
N PRO A 95 30.82 25.42 2.63
CA PRO A 95 31.22 24.01 2.52
C PRO A 95 30.28 23.02 3.23
N GLY A 96 29.77 23.36 4.41
CA GLY A 96 28.81 22.53 5.16
C GLY A 96 27.40 22.53 4.54
N ARG A 97 27.02 23.62 3.84
CA ARG A 97 25.77 23.65 3.07
C ARG A 97 25.88 22.84 1.79
N ALA A 98 27.04 22.84 1.13
CA ALA A 98 27.29 22.03 -0.06
C ALA A 98 27.18 20.52 0.23
N SER A 99 27.70 20.04 1.36
CA SER A 99 27.54 18.63 1.76
C SER A 99 26.08 18.29 2.08
N THR A 100 25.36 19.20 2.73
CA THR A 100 23.93 19.04 3.03
C THR A 100 23.08 18.98 1.75
N ILE A 101 23.31 19.89 0.80
CA ILE A 101 22.63 19.89 -0.51
C ILE A 101 22.86 18.55 -1.22
N ARG A 102 24.10 18.06 -1.30
CA ARG A 102 24.40 16.76 -1.93
C ARG A 102 23.66 15.59 -1.26
N ARG A 103 23.56 15.60 0.08
CA ARG A 103 22.80 14.57 0.81
C ARG A 103 21.31 14.63 0.48
N LEU A 104 20.71 15.81 0.44
CA LEU A 104 19.30 15.99 0.10
C LEU A 104 19.01 15.60 -1.36
N GLN A 105 19.91 15.94 -2.30
CA GLN A 105 19.82 15.54 -3.70
C GLN A 105 19.81 14.02 -3.87
N ARG A 106 20.69 13.29 -3.14
CA ARG A 106 20.68 11.82 -3.17
C ARG A 106 19.37 11.23 -2.67
N ARG A 107 18.79 11.81 -1.61
CA ARG A 107 17.48 11.36 -1.08
C ARG A 107 16.36 11.64 -2.07
N LEU A 108 16.37 12.80 -2.73
CA LEU A 108 15.39 13.13 -3.76
C LEU A 108 15.49 12.17 -4.95
N ALA A 109 16.71 11.89 -5.43
CA ALA A 109 16.94 10.95 -6.53
C ALA A 109 16.45 9.53 -6.18
N TRP A 110 16.66 9.07 -4.94
CA TRP A 110 16.13 7.79 -4.47
C TRP A 110 14.60 7.73 -4.46
N LEU A 111 13.93 8.84 -4.13
CA LEU A 111 12.45 8.91 -4.17
C LEU A 111 11.90 9.01 -5.61
N GLU A 112 12.71 9.48 -6.57
CA GLU A 112 12.34 9.65 -7.98
C GLU A 112 12.64 8.41 -8.84
N SER A 113 13.45 7.48 -8.34
CA SER A 113 13.74 6.17 -8.97
C SER A 113 12.61 5.17 -8.70
#